data_AF-A0A8J7WZP3-F1
#
_entry.id   AF-A0A8J7WZP3-F1
#
_cell.length_a   1.000
_cell.length_b   1.000
_cell.length_c   1.000
_cell.angle_alpha   90.00
_cell.angle_beta   90.00
_cell.angle_gamma   90.00
#
_symmetry.space_group_name_H-M   'P 1'
#
loop_
_entity.id
_entity.type
_entity.pdbx_description
1 polymer ?
#
loop_
_entity_poly.entity_id
_entity_poly.type
_entity_poly.pdbx_seq_one_letter_code
_entity_poly.pdbx_strand_id
1 'polypeptide(L)'
;TEDEDRWAKLIHNLIRKGAKRFCLNAPWQIALFQDHQNLDLWAGPYCNLANALALEELRNKGFAGAVVSPELAGEDILSLPQTSPLPLGVVINGPWPLCVARTVHQEVKSGTLIQSPKKEPSYVQKKGPLVYHFPNWELDLSAQQKELEAAGYRLFAHLYEKKPQKVPPPQRVSSFNWELQLL
;
A
#
# COMPACT_ATOMS: atom_id res chain seq x y z
N THR A 1 14.74 18.75 4.32
CA THR A 1 14.00 19.51 5.37
C THR A 1 13.89 18.64 6.61
N GLU A 2 13.83 19.19 7.82
CA GLU A 2 14.03 18.49 9.12
C GLU A 2 13.44 17.07 9.26
N ASP A 3 12.30 16.78 8.63
CA ASP A 3 11.71 15.44 8.56
C ASP A 3 12.55 14.41 7.78
N GLU A 4 13.15 14.79 6.65
CA GLU A 4 14.02 13.90 5.85
C GLU A 4 15.26 13.49 6.64
N ASP A 5 15.89 14.43 7.36
CA ASP A 5 17.05 14.14 8.20
C ASP A 5 16.69 13.22 9.37
N ARG A 6 15.50 13.41 9.93
CA ARG A 6 14.95 12.52 10.96
C ARG A 6 14.75 11.10 10.42
N TRP A 7 14.16 10.95 9.23
CA TRP A 7 13.97 9.65 8.60
C TRP A 7 15.29 8.98 8.23
N ALA A 8 16.25 9.72 7.68
CA ALA A 8 17.58 9.20 7.34
C ALA A 8 18.30 8.66 8.59
N LYS A 9 18.25 9.38 9.71
CA LYS A 9 18.80 8.92 11.00
C LYS A 9 18.13 7.65 11.51
N LEU A 10 16.80 7.57 11.42
CA LEU A 10 16.04 6.38 11.83
C LEU A 10 16.39 5.16 10.95
N ILE A 11 16.44 5.33 9.64
CA ILE A 11 16.83 4.30 8.66
C ILE A 11 18.24 3.80 8.98
N HIS A 12 19.20 4.70 9.16
CA HIS A 12 20.57 4.34 9.51
C HIS A 12 20.64 3.52 10.80
N ASN A 13 19.90 3.93 11.84
CA ASN A 13 19.83 3.19 13.10
C ASN A 13 19.21 1.80 12.95
N LEU A 14 18.20 1.63 12.10
CA LEU A 14 17.58 0.33 11.82
C LEU A 14 18.54 -0.59 11.07
N ILE A 15 19.24 -0.07 10.05
CA ILE A 15 20.26 -0.83 9.30
C ILE A 15 21.38 -1.29 10.24
N ARG A 16 21.87 -0.41 11.12
CA ARG A 16 22.89 -0.76 12.13
C ARG A 16 22.42 -1.85 13.10
N LYS A 17 21.11 -1.94 13.35
CA LYS A 17 20.49 -3.01 14.17
C LYS A 17 20.20 -4.29 13.38
N GLY A 18 20.59 -4.37 12.11
CA GLY A 18 20.46 -5.57 11.29
C GLY A 18 19.20 -5.61 10.40
N ALA A 19 18.43 -4.53 10.30
CA ALA A 19 17.32 -4.48 9.36
C ALA A 19 17.85 -4.54 7.91
N LYS A 20 17.31 -5.48 7.12
CA LYS A 20 17.73 -5.72 5.73
C LYS A 20 16.64 -5.45 4.70
N ARG A 21 15.38 -5.58 5.08
CA ARG A 21 14.24 -5.38 4.19
C ARG A 21 13.42 -4.17 4.60
N PHE A 22 13.12 -3.30 3.64
CA PHE A 22 12.33 -2.09 3.84
C PHE A 22 11.25 -1.99 2.78
N CYS A 23 10.08 -1.49 3.17
CA CYS A 23 8.96 -1.23 2.27
C CYS A 23 8.78 0.28 2.13
N LEU A 24 8.94 0.80 0.92
CA LEU A 24 8.96 2.22 0.60
C LEU A 24 7.67 2.57 -0.14
N ASN A 25 6.86 3.44 0.45
CA ASN A 25 5.55 3.82 -0.06
C ASN A 25 5.59 5.00 -1.05
N ALA A 26 6.79 5.47 -1.40
CA ALA A 26 7.00 6.36 -2.53
C ALA A 26 8.39 6.10 -3.17
N PRO A 27 8.52 6.09 -4.51
CA PRO A 27 9.77 5.71 -5.17
C PRO A 27 10.98 6.57 -4.79
N TRP A 28 10.78 7.86 -4.54
CA TRP A 28 11.87 8.79 -4.17
C TRP A 28 12.50 8.48 -2.82
N GLN A 29 11.83 7.73 -1.94
CA GLN A 29 12.35 7.38 -0.61
C GLN A 29 13.63 6.54 -0.68
N ILE A 30 13.94 5.94 -1.84
CA ILE A 30 15.19 5.22 -2.08
C ILE A 30 16.42 6.12 -1.86
N ALA A 31 16.29 7.42 -2.11
CA ALA A 31 17.36 8.40 -1.89
C ALA A 31 17.75 8.58 -0.41
N LEU A 32 16.91 8.12 0.53
CA LEU A 32 17.22 8.12 1.96
C LEU A 32 18.21 7.01 2.37
N PHE A 33 18.51 6.08 1.45
CA PHE A 33 19.39 4.94 1.69
C PHE A 33 20.74 5.15 0.98
N GLN A 34 21.79 5.43 1.78
CA GLN A 34 23.13 5.71 1.24
C GLN A 34 23.81 4.48 0.61
N ASP A 35 23.60 3.28 1.15
CA ASP A 35 24.06 2.00 0.59
C ASP A 35 22.87 1.04 0.47
N HIS A 36 22.08 1.23 -0.58
CA HIS A 36 20.90 0.40 -0.85
C HIS A 36 21.22 -0.92 -1.54
N GLN A 37 22.44 -1.12 -2.05
CA GLN A 37 22.80 -2.34 -2.81
C GLN A 37 22.76 -3.61 -1.95
N ASN A 38 22.98 -3.46 -0.64
CA ASN A 38 22.97 -4.53 0.33
C ASN A 38 21.62 -4.70 1.06
N LEU A 39 20.56 -4.05 0.57
CA LEU A 39 19.23 -4.02 1.19
C LEU A 39 18.15 -4.51 0.23
N ASP A 40 17.17 -5.23 0.77
CA ASP A 40 15.96 -5.62 0.07
C ASP A 40 14.95 -4.45 0.14
N LEU A 41 15.09 -3.48 -0.77
CA LEU A 41 14.12 -2.38 -0.88
C LEU A 41 12.93 -2.79 -1.74
N TRP A 42 11.75 -2.86 -1.13
CA TRP A 42 10.50 -3.16 -1.81
C TRP A 42 9.68 -1.90 -2.01
N ALA A 43 9.13 -1.71 -3.20
CA ALA A 43 8.12 -0.68 -3.42
C ALA A 43 6.82 -1.15 -2.76
N GLY A 44 6.29 -0.32 -1.88
CA GLY A 44 5.08 -0.59 -1.13
C GLY A 44 3.82 -0.33 -1.94
N PRO A 45 2.66 -0.75 -1.41
CA PRO A 45 1.42 -0.75 -2.16
C PRO A 45 0.94 0.67 -2.53
N TYR A 46 1.33 1.70 -1.76
CA TYR A 46 0.97 3.09 -2.05
C TYR A 46 1.77 3.72 -3.20
N CYS A 47 2.72 3.00 -3.80
CA CYS A 47 3.32 3.39 -5.07
C CYS A 47 2.37 3.20 -6.26
N ASN A 48 1.19 2.58 -6.06
CA ASN A 48 0.14 2.37 -7.06
C ASN A 48 0.65 1.73 -8.36
N LEU A 49 1.45 0.66 -8.22
CA LEU A 49 2.09 -0.01 -9.35
C LEU A 49 1.08 -0.91 -10.06
N ALA A 50 0.94 -0.69 -11.37
CA ALA A 50 -0.16 -1.25 -12.15
C ALA A 50 0.27 -1.93 -13.47
N ASN A 51 1.54 -1.83 -13.88
CA ASN A 51 2.00 -2.38 -15.16
C ASN A 51 3.50 -2.66 -15.18
N ALA A 52 3.95 -3.46 -16.15
CA ALA A 52 5.35 -3.88 -16.31
C ALA A 52 6.31 -2.71 -16.55
N LEU A 53 5.89 -1.66 -17.27
CA LEU A 53 6.73 -0.48 -17.53
C LEU A 53 7.09 0.26 -16.22
N ALA A 54 6.11 0.46 -15.34
CA ALA A 54 6.36 1.06 -14.03
C ALA A 54 7.28 0.19 -13.16
N LEU A 55 7.15 -1.14 -13.25
CA LEU A 55 8.00 -2.08 -12.52
C LEU A 55 9.45 -2.07 -13.05
N GLU A 56 9.63 -1.92 -14.35
CA GLU A 56 10.94 -1.78 -14.99
C GLU A 56 11.66 -0.51 -14.51
N GLU A 57 10.95 0.61 -14.42
CA GLU A 57 11.49 1.85 -13.85
C GLU A 57 11.95 1.69 -12.39
N LEU A 58 11.21 0.91 -11.58
CA LEU A 58 11.62 0.62 -10.22
C LEU A 58 12.85 -0.29 -10.16
N ARG A 59 12.93 -1.31 -11.03
CA ARG A 59 14.12 -2.16 -11.13
C ARG A 59 15.35 -1.30 -11.45
N ASN A 60 15.24 -0.41 -12.42
CA ASN A 60 16.34 0.48 -12.83
C ASN A 60 16.77 1.44 -11.71
N LYS A 61 15.88 1.74 -10.76
CA LYS A 61 16.19 2.51 -9.55
C LYS A 61 16.82 1.69 -8.42
N GLY A 62 16.84 0.36 -8.53
CA GLY A 62 17.44 -0.54 -7.55
C GLY A 62 16.47 -1.15 -6.54
N PHE A 63 15.17 -1.20 -6.85
CA PHE A 63 14.20 -1.96 -6.05
C PHE A 63 14.39 -3.47 -6.25
N ALA A 64 14.24 -4.23 -5.16
CA ALA A 64 14.34 -5.69 -5.14
C ALA A 64 12.99 -6.41 -5.35
N GLY A 65 11.88 -5.67 -5.24
CA GLY A 65 10.52 -6.19 -5.41
C GLY A 65 9.49 -5.08 -5.31
N ALA A 66 8.24 -5.42 -5.59
CA ALA A 66 7.15 -4.45 -5.62
C ALA A 66 5.83 -5.06 -5.15
N VAL A 67 5.06 -4.32 -4.36
CA VAL A 67 3.67 -4.63 -4.04
C VAL A 67 2.78 -3.90 -5.04
N VAL A 68 1.97 -4.66 -5.78
CA VAL A 68 1.07 -4.12 -6.81
C VAL A 68 -0.12 -3.42 -6.18
N SER A 69 -0.73 -2.51 -6.93
CA SER A 69 -1.96 -1.84 -6.51
C SER A 69 -3.11 -2.84 -6.40
N PRO A 70 -3.84 -2.91 -5.27
CA PRO A 70 -5.06 -3.71 -5.18
C PRO A 70 -6.22 -3.09 -5.97
N GLU A 71 -6.01 -1.92 -6.60
CA GLU A 71 -6.97 -1.26 -7.47
C GLU A 71 -6.99 -1.82 -8.90
N LEU A 72 -6.08 -2.73 -9.24
CA LEU A 72 -6.12 -3.48 -10.50
C LEU A 72 -7.28 -4.49 -10.52
N ALA A 73 -7.75 -4.83 -11.71
CA ALA A 73 -8.67 -5.95 -11.91
C ALA A 73 -7.96 -7.28 -11.61
N GLY A 74 -8.71 -8.32 -11.22
CA GLY A 74 -8.14 -9.61 -10.87
C GLY A 74 -7.34 -10.25 -12.01
N GLU A 75 -7.84 -10.14 -13.24
CA GLU A 75 -7.15 -10.63 -14.45
C GLU A 75 -5.79 -9.93 -14.68
N ASP A 76 -5.74 -8.61 -14.49
CA ASP A 76 -4.51 -7.83 -14.60
C ASP A 76 -3.52 -8.23 -13.51
N ILE A 77 -3.99 -8.40 -12.27
CA ILE A 77 -3.16 -8.89 -11.16
C ILE A 77 -2.59 -10.26 -11.51
N LEU A 78 -3.41 -11.22 -11.95
CA LEU A 78 -2.97 -12.59 -12.22
C LEU A 78 -2.02 -12.71 -13.41
N SER A 79 -2.13 -11.83 -14.41
CA SER A 79 -1.28 -11.85 -15.61
C SER A 79 0.05 -11.09 -15.42
N LEU A 80 0.09 -10.08 -14.55
CA LEU A 80 1.25 -9.20 -14.37
C LEU A 80 2.58 -9.92 -14.01
N PRO A 81 2.62 -10.96 -13.16
CA PRO A 81 3.86 -11.68 -12.86
C PRO A 81 4.57 -12.23 -14.10
N GLN A 82 3.85 -12.57 -15.18
CA GLN A 82 4.44 -13.13 -16.40
C GLN A 82 5.33 -12.14 -17.15
N THR A 83 5.08 -10.84 -16.97
CA THR A 83 5.79 -9.75 -17.64
C THR A 83 6.62 -8.91 -16.69
N SER A 84 6.53 -9.18 -15.38
CA SER A 84 7.20 -8.39 -14.35
C SER A 84 8.70 -8.63 -14.35
N PRO A 85 9.52 -7.56 -14.38
CA PRO A 85 10.97 -7.67 -14.21
C PRO A 85 11.39 -7.80 -12.73
N LEU A 86 10.44 -7.75 -11.79
CA LEU A 86 10.65 -7.82 -10.34
C LEU A 86 9.78 -8.90 -9.67
N PRO A 87 10.22 -9.49 -8.54
CA PRO A 87 9.35 -10.22 -7.65
C PRO A 87 8.16 -9.36 -7.21
N LEU A 88 6.96 -9.92 -7.27
CA LEU A 88 5.72 -9.22 -6.93
C LEU A 88 5.14 -9.66 -5.58
N GLY A 89 4.54 -8.69 -4.92
CA GLY A 89 3.65 -8.87 -3.78
C GLY A 89 2.31 -8.21 -4.01
N VAL A 90 1.36 -8.50 -3.13
CA VAL A 90 -0.01 -7.97 -3.18
C VAL A 90 -0.51 -7.76 -1.76
N VAL A 91 -1.39 -6.77 -1.57
CA VAL A 91 -2.12 -6.62 -0.30
C VAL A 91 -3.23 -7.67 -0.29
N ILE A 92 -3.12 -8.63 0.62
CA ILE A 92 -4.11 -9.71 0.73
C ILE A 92 -5.26 -9.34 1.67
N ASN A 93 -4.97 -8.51 2.68
CA ASN A 93 -5.97 -8.16 3.68
C ASN A 93 -5.64 -6.82 4.36
N GLY A 94 -6.68 -6.09 4.75
CA GLY A 94 -6.59 -4.97 5.69
C GLY A 94 -7.23 -3.68 5.18
N PRO A 95 -7.07 -2.57 5.92
CA PRO A 95 -7.72 -1.30 5.60
C PRO A 95 -6.98 -0.60 4.45
N TRP A 96 -7.53 -0.71 3.24
CA TRP A 96 -7.10 0.07 2.08
C TRP A 96 -7.79 1.45 2.08
N PRO A 97 -7.05 2.57 1.93
CA PRO A 97 -7.66 3.88 1.87
C PRO A 97 -8.38 4.09 0.53
N LEU A 98 -9.52 4.77 0.56
CA LEU A 98 -10.20 5.26 -0.65
C LEU A 98 -9.43 6.43 -1.26
N CYS A 99 -8.73 7.21 -0.44
CA CYS A 99 -8.00 8.38 -0.88
C CYS A 99 -6.88 8.73 0.11
N VAL A 100 -5.76 9.22 -0.43
CA VAL A 100 -4.70 9.88 0.34
C VAL A 100 -4.55 11.30 -0.20
N ALA A 101 -4.76 12.29 0.67
CA ALA A 101 -4.73 13.70 0.32
C ALA A 101 -3.77 14.50 1.21
N ARG A 102 -3.39 15.70 0.77
CA ARG A 102 -2.60 16.65 1.58
C ARG A 102 -3.47 17.68 2.29
N THR A 103 -4.74 17.75 1.93
CA THR A 103 -5.71 18.73 2.41
C THR A 103 -7.02 18.04 2.72
N VAL A 104 -7.79 18.63 3.64
CA VAL A 104 -9.12 18.16 4.01
C VAL A 104 -9.95 19.37 4.40
N HIS A 105 -11.27 19.33 4.15
CA HIS A 105 -12.17 20.40 4.57
C HIS A 105 -12.11 20.61 6.09
N GLN A 106 -12.17 21.86 6.55
CA GLN A 106 -11.95 22.21 7.97
C GLN A 106 -12.95 21.55 8.93
N GLU A 107 -14.15 21.24 8.43
CA GLU A 107 -15.20 20.58 9.20
C GLU A 107 -14.96 19.08 9.40
N VAL A 108 -14.11 18.48 8.55
CA VAL A 108 -13.81 17.05 8.62
C VAL A 108 -12.69 16.83 9.63
N LYS A 109 -13.07 16.34 10.81
CA LYS A 109 -12.15 16.08 11.92
C LYS A 109 -11.53 14.69 11.80
N SER A 110 -10.26 14.57 12.20
CA SER A 110 -9.60 13.25 12.26
C SER A 110 -10.33 12.32 13.23
N GLY A 111 -10.60 11.09 12.79
CA GLY A 111 -11.26 10.06 13.58
C GLY A 111 -12.77 10.22 13.74
N THR A 112 -13.40 11.18 13.05
CA THR A 112 -14.87 11.25 13.01
C THR A 112 -15.45 10.40 11.90
N LEU A 113 -16.62 9.83 12.19
CA LEU A 113 -17.41 9.08 11.23
C LEU A 113 -17.94 10.04 10.14
N ILE A 114 -17.79 9.63 8.89
CA ILE A 114 -18.36 10.27 7.72
C ILE A 114 -19.25 9.22 7.05
N GLN A 115 -20.47 9.60 6.69
CA GLN A 115 -21.42 8.70 6.06
C GLN A 115 -21.66 9.14 4.61
N SER A 116 -21.52 8.20 3.67
CA SER A 116 -21.84 8.47 2.27
C SER A 116 -23.36 8.55 2.04
N PRO A 117 -23.84 9.10 0.91
CA PRO A 117 -25.25 9.05 0.54
C PRO A 117 -25.82 7.63 0.47
N LYS A 118 -24.96 6.63 0.18
CA LYS A 118 -25.31 5.20 0.20
C LYS A 118 -25.30 4.59 1.62
N LYS A 119 -25.23 5.43 2.66
CA LYS A 119 -25.18 5.05 4.07
C LYS A 119 -23.93 4.25 4.46
N GLU A 120 -22.86 4.28 3.66
CA GLU A 120 -21.63 3.58 3.99
C GLU A 120 -20.76 4.42 4.94
N PRO A 121 -20.37 3.86 6.10
CA PRO A 121 -19.48 4.54 7.03
C PRO A 121 -18.04 4.57 6.52
N SER A 122 -17.36 5.68 6.77
CA SER A 122 -15.96 5.92 6.46
C SER A 122 -15.37 6.89 7.49
N TYR A 123 -14.05 7.05 7.52
CA TYR A 123 -13.40 7.95 8.47
C TYR A 123 -12.07 8.43 7.92
N VAL A 124 -11.62 9.61 8.38
CA VAL A 124 -10.31 10.14 8.01
C VAL A 124 -9.32 10.02 9.16
N GLN A 125 -8.05 9.78 8.83
CA GLN A 125 -6.94 9.79 9.77
C GLN A 125 -5.80 10.67 9.25
N LYS A 126 -5.37 11.63 10.07
CA LYS A 126 -4.19 12.44 9.76
C LYS A 126 -2.91 11.70 10.19
N LYS A 127 -1.97 11.52 9.27
CA LYS A 127 -0.65 10.92 9.49
C LYS A 127 0.43 11.84 8.94
N GLY A 128 1.08 12.58 9.83
CA GLY A 128 2.03 13.63 9.43
C GLY A 128 1.36 14.67 8.52
N PRO A 129 1.91 14.95 7.31
CA PRO A 129 1.33 15.90 6.37
C PRO A 129 0.19 15.31 5.52
N LEU A 130 -0.12 14.02 5.65
CA LEU A 130 -1.11 13.33 4.84
C LEU A 130 -2.41 13.08 5.62
N VAL A 131 -3.52 13.06 4.88
CA VAL A 131 -4.85 12.67 5.34
C VAL A 131 -5.26 11.43 4.57
N TYR A 132 -5.51 10.35 5.29
CA TYR A 132 -5.98 9.08 4.74
C TYR A 132 -7.49 8.98 4.97
N HIS A 133 -8.25 8.72 3.93
CA HIS A 133 -9.69 8.44 4.03
C HIS A 133 -9.90 6.95 3.87
N PHE A 134 -10.37 6.29 4.92
CA PHE A 134 -10.62 4.86 4.94
C PHE A 134 -12.12 4.56 4.88
N PRO A 135 -12.52 3.50 4.15
CA PRO A 135 -13.84 2.93 4.35
C PRO A 135 -13.91 2.21 5.70
N ASN A 136 -15.12 1.96 6.21
CA ASN A 136 -15.32 1.11 7.38
C ASN A 136 -15.45 -0.39 7.03
N TRP A 137 -14.80 -0.82 5.97
CA TRP A 137 -14.63 -2.21 5.58
C TRP A 137 -13.17 -2.42 5.19
N GLU A 138 -12.74 -3.67 5.13
CA GLU A 138 -11.37 -4.03 4.79
C GLU A 138 -11.33 -4.70 3.42
N LEU A 139 -10.21 -4.50 2.72
CA LEU A 139 -9.84 -5.31 1.57
C LEU A 139 -9.61 -6.74 2.07
N ASP A 140 -10.16 -7.72 1.37
CA ASP A 140 -9.90 -9.13 1.64
C ASP A 140 -9.87 -9.93 0.34
N LEU A 141 -8.67 -10.42 0.01
CA LEU A 141 -8.37 -11.31 -1.12
C LEU A 141 -7.86 -12.67 -0.63
N SER A 142 -8.06 -13.01 0.65
CA SER A 142 -7.54 -14.26 1.24
C SER A 142 -8.02 -15.52 0.50
N ALA A 143 -9.22 -15.47 -0.09
CA ALA A 143 -9.76 -16.57 -0.89
C ALA A 143 -8.96 -16.80 -2.19
N GLN A 144 -8.33 -15.76 -2.74
CA GLN A 144 -7.55 -15.77 -3.97
C GLN A 144 -6.07 -16.05 -3.73
N GLN A 145 -5.62 -16.20 -2.48
CA GLN A 145 -4.19 -16.34 -2.17
C GLN A 145 -3.52 -17.49 -2.93
N LYS A 146 -4.17 -18.66 -3.01
CA LYS A 146 -3.62 -19.81 -3.75
C LYS A 146 -3.48 -19.53 -5.25
N GLU A 147 -4.41 -18.80 -5.82
CA GLU A 147 -4.39 -18.41 -7.23
C GLU A 147 -3.26 -17.40 -7.49
N LEU A 148 -3.07 -16.44 -6.60
CA LEU A 148 -1.99 -15.47 -6.64
C LEU A 148 -0.60 -16.14 -6.47
N GLU A 149 -0.48 -17.11 -5.57
CA GLU A 149 0.74 -17.92 -5.42
C GLU A 149 1.06 -18.67 -6.72
N ALA A 150 0.05 -19.32 -7.32
CA ALA A 150 0.20 -20.04 -8.59
C ALA A 150 0.57 -19.10 -9.76
N ALA A 151 0.06 -17.87 -9.76
CA ALA A 151 0.41 -16.84 -10.73
C ALA A 151 1.85 -16.31 -10.55
N GLY A 152 2.48 -16.50 -9.39
CA GLY A 152 3.88 -16.16 -9.14
C GLY A 152 4.11 -15.06 -8.11
N TYR A 153 3.08 -14.62 -7.38
CA TYR A 153 3.23 -13.70 -6.25
C TYR A 153 3.98 -14.36 -5.09
N ARG A 154 4.87 -13.60 -4.44
CA ARG A 154 5.77 -14.11 -3.38
C ARG A 154 5.63 -13.41 -2.04
N LEU A 155 4.96 -12.25 -2.00
CA LEU A 155 4.75 -11.47 -0.78
C LEU A 155 3.27 -11.12 -0.63
N PHE A 156 2.70 -11.51 0.51
CA PHE A 156 1.31 -11.25 0.84
C PHE A 156 1.26 -10.29 2.03
N ALA A 157 0.93 -9.03 1.74
CA ALA A 157 0.96 -7.96 2.72
C ALA A 157 -0.39 -7.88 3.45
N HIS A 158 -0.33 -7.89 4.78
CA HIS A 158 -1.45 -7.55 5.65
C HIS A 158 -1.28 -6.12 6.14
N LEU A 159 -2.25 -5.27 5.85
CA LEU A 159 -2.25 -3.90 6.34
C LEU A 159 -2.89 -3.87 7.73
N TYR A 160 -2.25 -3.12 8.62
CA TYR A 160 -2.80 -2.82 9.94
C TYR A 160 -2.97 -1.31 10.07
N GLU A 161 -4.18 -0.90 10.45
CA GLU A 161 -4.46 0.48 10.83
C GLU A 161 -5.27 0.50 12.13
N LYS A 162 -4.86 1.37 13.05
CA LYS A 162 -5.62 1.56 14.28
C LYS A 162 -6.92 2.28 13.97
N LYS A 163 -8.06 1.62 14.17
CA LYS A 163 -9.38 2.23 14.00
C LYS A 163 -9.69 3.24 15.12
N PRO A 164 -10.29 4.40 14.81
CA PRO A 164 -10.77 5.33 15.82
C PRO A 164 -11.89 4.72 16.67
N GLN A 165 -11.92 5.00 17.97
CA GLN A 165 -12.90 4.41 18.91
C GLN A 165 -14.37 4.71 18.54
N LYS A 166 -14.63 5.83 17.87
CA LYS A 166 -15.99 6.26 17.49
C LYS A 166 -16.51 5.61 16.20
N VAL A 167 -15.68 4.84 15.51
CA VAL A 167 -16.06 4.15 14.28
C VAL A 167 -16.61 2.77 14.65
N PRO A 168 -17.82 2.39 14.17
CA PRO A 168 -18.40 1.10 14.48
C PRO A 168 -17.58 -0.05 13.87
N PRO A 169 -17.70 -1.28 14.38
CA PRO A 169 -17.06 -2.44 13.77
C PRO A 169 -17.41 -2.58 12.28
N PRO A 170 -16.48 -3.07 11.45
CA PRO A 170 -16.75 -3.32 10.04
C PRO A 170 -17.85 -4.38 9.92
N GLN A 171 -18.80 -4.17 9.01
CA GLN A 171 -19.90 -5.10 8.76
C GLN A 171 -19.67 -5.97 7.52
N ARG A 172 -18.67 -5.62 6.71
CA ARG A 172 -18.31 -6.35 5.48
C ARG A 172 -16.82 -6.23 5.18
N VAL A 173 -16.38 -7.07 4.26
CA VAL A 173 -15.11 -6.94 3.53
C VAL A 173 -15.41 -6.64 2.06
N SER A 174 -14.37 -6.37 1.27
CA SER A 174 -14.49 -6.18 -0.17
C SER A 174 -13.28 -6.76 -0.88
N SER A 175 -13.51 -7.40 -2.03
CA SER A 175 -12.45 -7.76 -2.99
C SER A 175 -12.00 -6.56 -3.84
N PHE A 176 -12.51 -5.36 -3.53
CA PHE A 176 -12.22 -4.11 -4.21
C PHE A 176 -12.50 -4.21 -5.71
N ASN A 177 -11.47 -4.13 -6.56
CA ASN A 177 -11.60 -4.14 -8.01
C ASN A 177 -11.41 -5.53 -8.62
N TRP A 178 -11.24 -6.59 -7.82
CA TRP A 178 -10.95 -7.94 -8.31
C TRP A 178 -11.92 -8.43 -9.38
N GLU A 179 -13.23 -8.23 -9.16
CA GLU A 179 -14.29 -8.65 -10.09
C GLU A 179 -14.64 -7.59 -11.13
N LEU A 180 -13.96 -6.44 -11.15
CA LEU A 180 -14.21 -5.44 -12.18
C LEU A 180 -13.72 -5.94 -13.54
N GLN A 181 -14.65 -5.99 -14.48
CA GLN A 181 -14.33 -6.03 -15.90
C GLN A 181 -14.35 -4.58 -16.39
N LEU A 182 -13.20 -4.06 -16.81
CA LEU A 182 -13.17 -2.80 -17.55
C LEU A 182 -13.91 -3.05 -18.89
N LEU A 183 -15.03 -2.35 -19.07
CA LEU A 183 -15.86 -2.40 -20.29
C LEU A 183 -15.12 -1.92 -21.52
#